data_AF-A0A2M7EAQ1-F1
#
_entry.id   AF-A0A2M7EAQ1-F1
#
_cell.length_a   1.000
_cell.length_b   1.000
_cell.length_c   1.000
_cell.angle_alpha   90.00
_cell.angle_beta   90.00
_cell.angle_gamma   90.00
#
_symmetry.space_group_name_H-M   'P 1'
#
loop_
_entity.id
_entity.type
_entity.pdbx_description
1 polymer ?
#
loop_
_entity_poly.entity_id
_entity_poly.type
_entity_poly.pdbx_seq_one_letter_code
_entity_poly.pdbx_strand_id
1 'polypeptide(L)'
;MNKKKKAELIFIGVLVIISLIAVLVARQSRISYQRLERNVEARVEKLAFPYLEETKTYLKEAAISAKASNFGDAKKLLEKAGKNIDLVLSVSEQLTKRKIQGITELIKKIEREVDAGNKEIEVKAQEIIKSIDEIILP
;
A
#
# COMPACT_ATOMS: atom_id res chain seq x y z
N MET A 1 14.87 -40.05 50.61
CA MET A 1 15.49 -38.84 50.01
C MET A 1 15.88 -37.88 51.13
N ASN A 2 17.12 -37.36 51.13
CA ASN A 2 17.51 -36.31 52.09
C ASN A 2 16.64 -35.06 51.90
N LYS A 3 16.24 -34.40 52.99
CA LYS A 3 15.44 -33.15 52.94
C LYS A 3 16.06 -32.10 52.00
N LYS A 4 17.40 -32.04 51.94
CA LYS A 4 18.19 -31.22 51.00
C LYS A 4 17.91 -31.53 49.52
N LYS A 5 17.89 -32.82 49.14
CA LYS A 5 17.62 -33.27 47.76
C LYS A 5 16.17 -32.98 47.31
N LYS A 6 15.22 -32.91 48.24
CA LYS A 6 13.81 -32.58 47.93
C LYS A 6 13.64 -31.10 47.56
N ALA A 7 14.37 -30.20 48.22
CA ALA A 7 14.33 -28.77 47.93
C ALA A 7 14.99 -28.45 46.57
N GLU A 8 16.12 -29.10 46.26
CA GLU A 8 16.82 -28.96 44.98
C GLU A 8 15.93 -29.36 43.78
N LEU A 9 15.17 -30.45 43.91
CA LEU A 9 14.21 -30.90 42.89
C LEU A 9 13.06 -29.90 42.66
N ILE A 10 12.52 -29.30 43.72
CA ILE A 10 11.47 -28.28 43.61
C ILE A 10 12.01 -27.02 42.93
N PHE A 11 13.21 -26.59 43.29
CA PHE A 11 13.85 -25.41 42.71
C PHE A 11 14.09 -25.55 41.20
N ILE A 12 14.59 -26.70 40.76
CA ILE A 12 14.77 -27.01 39.33
C ILE A 12 13.42 -27.01 38.61
N GLY A 13 12.39 -27.62 39.21
CA GLY A 13 11.04 -27.63 38.65
C GLY A 13 10.46 -26.23 38.43
N VAL A 14 10.63 -25.33 39.42
CA VAL A 14 10.18 -23.93 39.31
C VAL A 14 10.95 -23.18 38.21
N LEU A 15 12.27 -23.37 38.12
CA LEU A 15 13.10 -22.76 37.08
C LEU A 15 12.63 -23.16 35.66
N VAL A 16 12.37 -24.45 35.44
CA VAL A 16 11.90 -24.95 34.15
C VAL A 16 10.54 -24.34 33.78
N ILE A 17 9.61 -24.24 34.74
CA ILE A 17 8.29 -23.65 34.50
C ILE A 17 8.41 -22.16 34.15
N ILE A 18 9.21 -21.39 34.88
CA ILE A 18 9.43 -19.96 34.59
C ILE A 18 10.03 -19.79 33.19
N SER A 19 11.03 -20.60 32.82
CA SER A 19 11.62 -20.57 31.47
C SER A 19 10.61 -20.89 30.37
N LEU A 20 9.72 -21.87 30.59
CA LEU A 20 8.66 -22.22 29.63
C LEU A 20 7.65 -21.07 29.44
N ILE A 21 7.22 -20.44 30.53
CA ILE A 21 6.30 -19.29 30.47
C ILE A 21 6.95 -18.13 29.73
N ALA A 22 8.23 -17.83 29.99
CA ALA A 22 8.96 -16.76 29.31
C ALA A 22 9.00 -16.95 27.79
N VAL A 23 9.25 -18.19 27.33
CA VAL A 23 9.22 -18.53 25.89
C VAL A 23 7.82 -18.38 25.29
N LEU A 24 6.78 -18.82 26.00
CA LEU A 24 5.39 -18.68 25.56
C LEU A 24 4.97 -17.21 25.45
N VAL A 25 5.31 -16.38 26.45
CA VAL A 25 5.03 -14.93 26.44
C VAL A 25 5.77 -14.26 25.27
N ALA A 26 7.07 -14.54 25.09
CA ALA A 26 7.85 -13.99 23.98
C ALA A 26 7.24 -14.35 22.61
N ARG A 27 6.74 -15.59 22.44
CA ARG A 27 6.06 -16.03 21.22
C ARG A 27 4.72 -15.33 21.01
N GLN A 28 3.90 -15.17 22.06
CA GLN A 28 2.62 -14.45 21.98
C GLN A 28 2.81 -12.96 21.68
N SER A 29 3.78 -12.30 22.30
CA SER A 29 4.13 -10.90 22.03
C SER A 29 4.46 -10.70 20.55
N ARG A 30 5.29 -11.57 19.96
CA ARG A 30 5.61 -11.48 18.52
C ARG A 30 4.38 -11.62 17.61
N ILE A 31 3.48 -12.56 17.92
CA ILE A 31 2.23 -12.75 17.15
C ILE A 31 1.32 -11.53 17.29
N SER A 32 1.23 -10.95 18.49
CA SER A 32 0.44 -9.75 18.74
C SER A 32 0.98 -8.55 17.96
N TYR A 33 2.31 -8.35 17.96
CA TYR A 33 2.95 -7.31 17.15
C TYR A 33 2.68 -7.51 15.65
N GLN A 34 2.82 -8.73 15.12
CA GLN A 34 2.53 -9.04 13.71
C GLN A 34 1.05 -8.86 13.32
N ARG A 35 0.11 -8.97 14.27
CA ARG A 35 -1.31 -8.67 14.03
C ARG A 35 -1.58 -7.18 14.08
N LEU A 36 -0.95 -6.48 15.01
CA LEU A 36 -1.05 -5.03 15.13
C LEU A 36 -0.48 -4.35 13.88
N GLU A 37 0.70 -4.79 13.43
CA GLU A 37 1.36 -4.34 12.19
C GLU A 37 0.40 -4.45 11.00
N ARG A 38 -0.11 -5.65 10.70
CA ARG A 38 -1.09 -5.86 9.61
C ARG A 38 -2.36 -5.03 9.73
N ASN A 39 -2.87 -4.80 10.94
CA ASN A 39 -4.08 -3.99 11.13
C ASN A 39 -3.80 -2.49 10.94
N VAL A 40 -2.63 -2.02 11.36
CA VAL A 40 -2.19 -0.64 11.14
C VAL A 40 -1.95 -0.42 9.65
N GLU A 41 -1.26 -1.35 8.98
CA GLU A 41 -0.99 -1.32 7.54
C GLU A 41 -2.30 -1.29 6.73
N ALA A 42 -3.23 -2.21 6.98
CA ALA A 42 -4.52 -2.23 6.30
C ALA A 42 -5.37 -0.97 6.54
N ARG A 43 -5.18 -0.29 7.69
CA ARG A 43 -5.83 1.00 7.96
C ARG A 43 -5.17 2.14 7.20
N VAL A 44 -3.84 2.16 7.14
CA VAL A 44 -3.06 3.16 6.40
C VAL A 44 -3.33 3.05 4.90
N GLU A 45 -3.44 1.84 4.36
CA GLU A 45 -3.76 1.62 2.95
C GLU A 45 -5.17 2.13 2.60
N LYS A 46 -6.16 1.91 3.48
CA LYS A 46 -7.50 2.46 3.30
C LYS A 46 -7.55 3.98 3.34
N LEU A 47 -6.66 4.62 4.11
CA LEU A 47 -6.52 6.09 4.10
C LEU A 47 -5.95 6.60 2.77
N ALA A 48 -5.33 5.75 1.96
CA ALA A 48 -4.80 6.10 0.65
C ALA A 48 -5.86 6.01 -0.48
N PHE A 49 -6.97 5.30 -0.28
CA PHE A 49 -8.01 5.12 -1.30
C PHE A 49 -8.67 6.41 -1.80
N PRO A 50 -8.92 7.45 -0.97
CA PRO A 50 -9.40 8.73 -1.46
C PRO A 50 -8.48 9.36 -2.51
N TYR A 51 -7.16 9.23 -2.37
CA TYR A 51 -6.21 9.74 -3.35
C TYR A 51 -6.27 8.99 -4.68
N LEU A 52 -6.61 7.69 -4.67
CA LEU A 52 -6.87 6.92 -5.89
C LEU A 52 -8.16 7.35 -6.58
N GLU A 53 -9.23 7.65 -5.82
CA GLU A 53 -10.47 8.20 -6.36
C GLU A 53 -10.27 9.60 -6.97
N GLU A 54 -9.51 10.47 -6.30
CA GLU A 54 -9.11 11.76 -6.86
C GLU A 54 -8.26 11.59 -8.12
N THR A 55 -7.35 10.61 -8.14
CA THR A 55 -6.54 10.29 -9.34
C THR A 55 -7.45 9.95 -10.52
N LYS A 56 -8.48 9.14 -10.33
CA LYS A 56 -9.47 8.85 -11.40
C LYS A 56 -10.15 10.11 -11.91
N THR A 57 -10.49 11.03 -11.01
CA THR A 57 -11.11 12.31 -11.38
C THR A 57 -10.17 13.14 -12.24
N TYR A 58 -8.90 13.30 -11.83
CA TYR A 58 -7.90 14.02 -12.63
C TYR A 58 -7.61 13.35 -13.98
N LEU A 59 -7.59 12.02 -14.06
CA LEU A 59 -7.42 11.30 -15.32
C LEU A 59 -8.59 11.54 -16.29
N LYS A 60 -9.83 11.56 -15.78
CA LYS A 60 -11.02 11.89 -16.60
C LYS A 60 -10.95 13.33 -17.11
N GLU A 61 -10.64 14.28 -16.23
CA GLU A 61 -10.48 15.68 -16.62
C GLU A 61 -9.33 15.87 -17.62
N ALA A 62 -8.21 15.16 -17.43
CA ALA A 62 -7.08 15.21 -18.35
C ALA A 62 -7.46 14.70 -19.75
N ALA A 63 -8.22 13.60 -19.83
CA ALA A 63 -8.75 13.08 -21.08
C ALA A 63 -9.69 14.08 -21.77
N ILE A 64 -10.56 14.75 -21.01
CA ILE A 64 -11.46 15.80 -21.54
C ILE A 64 -10.65 16.98 -22.09
N SER A 65 -9.67 17.48 -21.34
CA SER A 65 -8.79 18.58 -21.77
C SER A 65 -7.98 18.22 -23.02
N ALA A 66 -7.42 17.00 -23.06
CA ALA A 66 -6.70 16.49 -24.24
C ALA A 66 -7.61 16.40 -25.48
N LYS A 67 -8.85 15.97 -25.31
CA LYS A 67 -9.86 15.93 -26.39
C LYS A 67 -10.19 17.32 -26.92
N ALA A 68 -10.23 18.31 -26.04
CA ALA A 68 -10.35 19.73 -26.40
C ALA A 68 -9.05 20.31 -27.00
N SER A 69 -8.02 19.49 -27.24
CA SER A 69 -6.68 19.91 -27.69
C SER A 69 -5.99 20.89 -26.74
N ASN A 70 -6.43 20.95 -25.48
CA ASN A 70 -5.81 21.72 -24.42
C ASN A 70 -4.81 20.83 -23.65
N PHE A 71 -3.68 20.55 -24.31
CA PHE A 71 -2.63 19.69 -23.77
C PHE A 71 -1.94 20.30 -22.53
N GLY A 72 -1.94 21.63 -22.40
CA GLY A 72 -1.39 22.31 -21.24
C GLY A 72 -2.16 22.00 -19.96
N ASP A 73 -3.49 22.06 -20.00
CA ASP A 73 -4.30 21.72 -18.84
C ASP A 73 -4.39 20.20 -18.62
N ALA A 74 -4.38 19.40 -19.70
CA ALA A 74 -4.25 17.94 -19.59
C ALA A 74 -2.97 17.54 -18.83
N LYS A 75 -1.84 18.18 -19.13
CA LYS A 75 -0.57 17.94 -18.44
C LYS A 75 -0.63 18.28 -16.96
N LYS A 76 -1.16 19.45 -16.59
CA LYS A 76 -1.32 19.85 -15.17
C LYS A 76 -2.18 18.84 -14.39
N LEU A 77 -3.21 18.29 -15.02
CA LEU A 77 -4.08 17.30 -14.40
C LEU A 77 -3.37 15.95 -14.24
N LEU A 78 -2.57 15.54 -15.23
CA LEU A 78 -1.72 14.34 -15.13
C LEU A 78 -0.65 14.48 -14.03
N GLU A 79 -0.05 15.65 -13.88
CA GLU A 79 0.90 15.90 -12.79
C GLU A 79 0.24 15.78 -11.41
N LYS A 80 -1.01 16.24 -11.26
CA LYS A 80 -1.79 16.05 -10.02
C LYS A 80 -2.11 14.57 -9.79
N ALA A 81 -2.52 13.85 -10.83
CA ALA A 81 -2.74 12.41 -10.77
C ALA A 81 -1.46 11.65 -10.35
N GLY A 82 -0.32 12.02 -10.92
CA GLY A 82 0.99 11.45 -10.57
C GLY A 82 1.36 11.68 -9.10
N LYS A 83 1.16 12.90 -8.58
CA LYS A 83 1.40 13.21 -7.16
C LYS A 83 0.56 12.37 -6.21
N ASN A 84 -0.72 12.18 -6.53
CA ASN A 84 -1.60 11.33 -5.73
C ASN A 84 -1.16 9.87 -5.76
N ILE A 85 -0.74 9.36 -6.93
CA ILE A 85 -0.20 8.01 -7.07
C ILE A 85 1.11 7.83 -6.30
N ASP A 86 2.02 8.81 -6.34
CA ASP A 86 3.27 8.75 -5.57
C ASP A 86 3.02 8.74 -4.06
N LEU A 87 2.01 9.49 -3.58
CA LEU A 87 1.60 9.45 -2.19
C LEU A 87 1.08 8.06 -1.81
N VAL A 88 0.20 7.47 -2.62
CA VAL A 88 -0.30 6.10 -2.41
C VAL A 88 0.85 5.10 -2.42
N LEU A 89 1.81 5.25 -3.35
CA LEU A 89 2.98 4.38 -3.45
C LEU A 89 3.85 4.41 -2.18
N SER A 90 3.95 5.57 -1.52
CA SER A 90 4.75 5.74 -0.31
C SER A 90 4.18 4.99 0.91
N VAL A 91 2.88 4.71 0.89
CA VAL A 91 2.15 4.03 1.98
C VAL A 91 1.65 2.63 1.62
N SER A 92 1.87 2.20 0.37
CA SER A 92 1.42 0.89 -0.13
C SER A 92 2.35 -0.26 0.26
N GLU A 93 1.76 -1.41 0.63
CA GLU A 93 2.47 -2.66 0.88
C GLU A 93 3.06 -3.28 -0.39
N GLN A 94 3.95 -4.28 -0.27
CA GLN A 94 4.74 -4.85 -1.37
C GLN A 94 3.92 -5.38 -2.58
N LEU A 95 2.69 -5.87 -2.38
CA LEU A 95 1.81 -6.34 -3.46
C LEU A 95 1.12 -5.16 -4.16
N THR A 96 0.48 -4.28 -3.39
CA THR A 96 -0.18 -3.06 -3.90
C THR A 96 0.84 -2.12 -4.54
N LYS A 97 2.03 -2.00 -3.95
CA LYS A 97 3.16 -1.22 -4.46
C LYS A 97 3.55 -1.60 -5.88
N ARG A 98 3.53 -2.89 -6.23
CA ARG A 98 3.81 -3.33 -7.61
C ARG A 98 2.72 -2.88 -8.58
N LYS A 99 1.45 -3.00 -8.19
CA LYS A 99 0.33 -2.51 -9.02
C LYS A 99 0.38 -0.99 -9.19
N ILE A 100 0.63 -0.26 -8.11
CA ILE A 100 0.75 1.21 -8.12
C ILE A 100 1.96 1.66 -8.95
N GLN A 101 3.10 0.98 -8.88
CA GLN A 101 4.25 1.24 -9.75
C GLN A 101 3.89 1.10 -11.23
N GLY A 102 3.12 0.06 -11.60
CA GLY A 102 2.60 -0.09 -12.95
C GLY A 102 1.75 1.10 -13.39
N ILE A 103 0.90 1.62 -12.50
CA ILE A 103 0.12 2.85 -12.75
C ILE A 103 1.03 4.06 -12.94
N THR A 104 2.05 4.25 -12.10
CA THR A 104 3.03 5.34 -12.25
C THR A 104 3.71 5.31 -13.61
N GLU A 105 4.10 4.13 -14.08
CA GLU A 105 4.71 3.98 -15.41
C GLU A 105 3.73 4.30 -16.55
N LEU A 106 2.46 3.90 -16.41
CA LEU A 106 1.41 4.25 -17.37
C LEU A 106 1.17 5.76 -17.42
N ILE A 107 1.09 6.45 -16.28
CA ILE A 107 0.96 7.92 -16.23
C ILE A 107 2.12 8.59 -16.98
N LYS A 108 3.36 8.17 -16.73
CA LYS A 108 4.55 8.71 -17.43
C LYS A 108 4.55 8.42 -18.93
N LYS A 109 3.91 7.34 -19.39
CA LYS A 109 3.71 7.10 -20.83
C LYS A 109 2.71 8.10 -21.40
N ILE A 110 1.59 8.34 -20.70
CA ILE A 110 0.58 9.31 -21.12
C ILE A 110 1.16 10.73 -21.15
N GLU A 111 1.93 11.14 -20.15
CA GLU A 111 2.57 12.47 -20.12
C GLU A 111 3.43 12.72 -21.37
N ARG A 112 4.22 11.72 -21.79
CA ARG A 112 5.02 11.80 -23.01
C ARG A 112 4.17 11.93 -24.27
N GLU A 113 3.00 11.34 -24.29
CA GLU A 113 2.06 11.44 -25.41
C GLU A 113 1.31 12.77 -25.45
N VAL A 114 1.04 13.35 -24.29
CA VAL A 114 0.51 14.72 -24.17
C VAL A 114 1.53 15.71 -24.71
N ASP A 115 2.81 15.54 -24.36
CA ASP A 115 3.91 16.36 -24.89
C ASP A 115 4.07 16.20 -26.41
N ALA A 116 3.74 15.03 -26.96
CA ALA A 116 3.72 14.79 -28.41
C ALA A 116 2.42 15.27 -29.10
N GLY A 117 1.44 15.78 -28.35
CA GLY A 117 0.14 16.22 -28.90
C GLY A 117 -0.74 15.07 -29.41
N ASN A 118 -0.51 13.84 -28.94
CA ASN A 118 -1.28 12.68 -29.36
C ASN A 118 -2.68 12.69 -28.70
N LYS A 119 -3.71 12.26 -29.44
CA LYS A 119 -5.10 12.19 -28.97
C LYS A 119 -5.47 10.85 -28.32
N GLU A 120 -4.57 9.88 -28.30
CA GLU A 120 -4.78 8.55 -27.68
C GLU A 120 -4.83 8.57 -26.13
N ILE A 121 -4.71 9.75 -25.52
CA ILE A 121 -4.76 9.95 -24.07
C ILE A 121 -6.06 9.41 -23.46
N GLU A 122 -7.18 9.51 -24.16
CA GLU A 122 -8.49 9.02 -23.67
C GLU A 122 -8.49 7.50 -23.43
N VAL A 123 -7.97 6.73 -24.39
CA VAL A 123 -7.92 5.27 -24.30
C VAL A 123 -6.99 4.82 -23.18
N LYS A 124 -5.84 5.47 -23.04
CA LYS A 124 -4.81 5.11 -22.04
C LYS A 124 -5.21 5.57 -20.64
N ALA A 125 -5.85 6.73 -20.50
CA ALA A 125 -6.42 7.17 -19.22
C ALA A 125 -7.49 6.17 -18.73
N GLN A 126 -8.30 5.62 -19.64
CA GLN A 126 -9.31 4.62 -19.29
C GLN A 126 -8.69 3.29 -18.82
N GLU A 127 -7.57 2.87 -19.41
CA GLU A 127 -6.79 1.69 -18.97
C GLU A 127 -6.27 1.86 -17.53
N ILE A 128 -5.76 3.06 -17.20
CA ILE A 128 -5.31 3.38 -15.84
C ILE A 128 -6.50 3.38 -14.87
N ILE A 129 -7.63 3.99 -15.23
CA ILE A 129 -8.83 4.01 -14.39
C ILE A 129 -9.27 2.58 -14.06
N LYS A 130 -9.30 1.68 -15.04
CA LYS A 130 -9.62 0.27 -14.82
C LYS A 130 -8.63 -0.41 -13.85
N SER A 131 -7.34 -0.14 -14.01
CA SER A 131 -6.29 -0.66 -13.11
C SER A 131 -6.44 -0.13 -11.68
N ILE A 132 -6.86 1.13 -11.51
CA ILE A 132 -7.16 1.71 -10.20
C ILE A 132 -8.40 1.04 -9.58
N ASP A 133 -9.46 0.79 -10.36
CA ASP A 133 -10.67 0.12 -9.86
C ASP A 133 -10.35 -1.29 -9.34
N GLU A 134 -9.45 -2.03 -9.99
CA GLU A 134 -8.93 -3.35 -9.53
C GLU A 134 -8.06 -3.29 -8.26
N ILE A 135 -7.68 -2.10 -7.81
CA ILE A 135 -6.93 -1.89 -6.55
C ILE A 135 -7.89 -1.47 -5.43
N ILE A 136 -8.83 -0.57 -5.71
CA ILE A 136 -9.79 -0.07 -4.73
C ILE A 136 -10.80 -1.16 -4.35
N LEU A 137 -11.21 -1.98 -5.32
CA LEU A 137 -12.05 -3.16 -5.12
C LEU A 137 -11.19 -4.43 -5.28
N PRO A 138 -10.65 -5.01 -4.19
CA PRO A 138 -10.23 -6.40 -4.23
C PRO A 138 -11.43 -7.34 -4.28
#